data_AF-W1DLR8-F1
#
_entry.id   AF-W1DLR8-F1
#
_cell.length_a   1.000
_cell.length_b   1.000
_cell.length_c   1.000
_cell.angle_alpha   90.00
_cell.angle_beta   90.00
_cell.angle_gamma   90.00
#
_symmetry.space_group_name_H-M   'P 1'
#
loop_
_entity.id
_entity.type
_entity.pdbx_description
1 polymer ?
#
loop_
_entity_poly.entity_id
_entity_poly.type
_entity_poly.pdbx_seq_one_letter_code
_entity_poly.pdbx_strand_id
1 'polypeptide(L)'
;MFNTSGFMLEEKVVSATPRFHFVAEKQNDVSSIVVELDYPVDISEVSRVMENLLLSFAEQLMRYKGMLWIDGEPNRLLFQGVQRLYSADWDRPWGDETPHSTLVFIGIQLPEEEIRAAFCRFTTLTCPPAP
;
A
#
# COMPACT_ATOMS: atom_id res chain seq x y z
N MET A 1 31.22 -21.37 41.70
CA MET A 1 29.98 -22.15 41.57
C MET A 1 28.84 -21.14 41.56
N PHE A 2 28.25 -20.85 40.40
CA PHE A 2 27.16 -19.88 40.27
C PHE A 2 25.82 -20.61 40.40
N ASN A 3 25.03 -20.19 41.38
CA ASN A 3 23.74 -20.79 41.72
C ASN A 3 22.65 -20.14 40.87
N THR A 4 22.20 -20.83 39.81
CA THR A 4 20.99 -20.50 39.05
C THR A 4 19.78 -20.94 39.86
N SER A 5 19.32 -20.08 40.77
CA SER A 5 17.98 -20.17 41.32
C SER A 5 17.07 -19.28 40.48
N GLY A 6 16.19 -19.95 39.72
CA GLY A 6 15.25 -19.32 38.81
C GLY A 6 14.31 -18.36 39.53
N PHE A 7 14.05 -17.23 38.88
CA PHE A 7 12.97 -16.34 39.27
C PHE A 7 11.64 -17.05 39.01
N MET A 8 11.07 -17.64 40.07
CA MET A 8 9.67 -18.05 40.10
C MET A 8 8.82 -16.78 40.22
N LEU A 9 8.21 -16.35 39.11
CA LEU A 9 7.18 -15.32 39.17
C LEU A 9 5.95 -15.91 39.85
N GLU A 10 5.66 -15.45 41.07
CA GLU A 10 4.37 -15.67 41.71
C GLU A 10 3.28 -15.06 40.83
N GLU A 11 2.38 -15.93 40.38
CA GLU A 11 1.27 -15.64 39.48
C GLU A 11 0.15 -14.90 40.25
N LYS A 12 0.41 -13.65 40.63
CA LYS A 12 -0.64 -12.65 40.87
C LYS A 12 -0.79 -11.76 39.64
N VAL A 13 -0.99 -12.39 38.49
CA VAL A 13 -1.51 -11.69 37.31
C VAL A 13 -2.99 -11.46 37.59
N VAL A 14 -3.30 -10.26 38.11
CA VAL A 14 -4.65 -9.71 38.02
C VAL A 14 -5.05 -9.82 36.55
N SER A 15 -6.07 -10.63 36.28
CA SER A 15 -6.73 -10.71 34.97
C SER A 15 -7.33 -9.35 34.64
N ALA A 16 -6.49 -8.45 34.15
CA ALA A 16 -6.94 -7.27 33.46
C ALA A 16 -7.45 -7.76 32.11
N THR A 17 -8.75 -8.05 32.05
CA THR A 17 -9.45 -8.21 30.77
C THR A 17 -9.06 -7.01 29.90
N PRO A 18 -8.50 -7.22 28.69
CA PRO A 18 -8.10 -6.11 27.85
C PRO A 18 -9.35 -5.29 27.54
N ARG A 19 -9.48 -4.12 28.15
CA ARG A 19 -10.49 -3.14 27.77
C ARG A 19 -10.02 -2.54 26.45
N PHE A 20 -10.51 -3.11 25.36
CA PHE A 20 -10.48 -2.46 24.06
C PHE A 20 -11.26 -1.14 24.21
N HIS A 21 -10.53 -0.05 24.44
CA HIS A 21 -11.09 1.27 24.18
C HIS A 21 -11.17 1.39 22.67
N PHE A 22 -12.38 1.25 22.13
CA PHE A 22 -12.70 1.83 20.84
C PHE A 22 -12.53 3.34 21.00
N VAL A 23 -11.35 3.82 20.64
CA VAL A 23 -11.13 5.24 20.43
C VAL A 23 -12.08 5.60 19.30
N ALA A 24 -13.06 6.46 19.58
CA ALA A 24 -13.89 7.04 18.53
C ALA A 24 -12.97 7.50 17.40
N GLU A 25 -13.30 7.19 16.16
CA GLU A 25 -12.51 7.57 14.99
C GLU A 25 -12.25 9.07 15.07
N LYS A 26 -11.06 9.43 15.57
CA LYS A 26 -10.47 10.73 15.26
C LYS A 26 -10.51 10.74 13.75
N GLN A 27 -11.11 11.76 13.14
CA GLN A 27 -10.94 12.01 11.71
C GLN A 27 -9.43 12.00 11.48
N ASN A 28 -8.93 10.86 11.05
CA ASN A 28 -7.55 10.72 10.67
C ASN A 28 -7.55 11.46 9.34
N ASP A 29 -6.92 12.62 9.35
CA ASP A 29 -6.58 13.35 8.13
C ASP A 29 -5.88 12.42 7.12
N VAL A 30 -5.30 11.33 7.62
CA VAL A 30 -4.77 10.18 6.88
C VAL A 30 -5.88 9.32 6.28
N SER A 31 -5.91 9.27 4.95
CA SER A 31 -6.72 8.37 4.15
C SER A 31 -5.85 7.33 3.43
N SER A 32 -6.47 6.21 3.06
CA SER A 32 -5.86 5.18 2.22
C SER A 32 -6.68 4.99 0.95
N ILE A 33 -6.02 5.10 -0.19
CA ILE A 33 -6.63 4.93 -1.51
C ILE A 33 -6.13 3.63 -2.10
N VAL A 34 -7.06 2.79 -2.55
CA VAL A 34 -6.74 1.52 -3.23
C VAL A 34 -7.17 1.62 -4.69
N VAL A 35 -6.23 1.35 -5.60
CA VAL A 35 -6.45 1.32 -7.04
C VAL A 35 -6.16 -0.09 -7.53
N GLU A 36 -7.13 -0.69 -8.21
CA GLU A 36 -7.04 -2.04 -8.74
C GLU A 36 -7.16 -1.97 -10.26
N LEU A 37 -6.30 -2.68 -10.98
CA LEU A 37 -6.28 -2.74 -12.43
C LEU A 37 -6.22 -4.21 -12.87
N ASP A 38 -7.19 -4.62 -13.66
CA ASP A 38 -7.32 -6.00 -14.15
C ASP A 38 -6.68 -6.17 -15.55
N TYR A 39 -5.70 -5.33 -15.89
CA TYR A 39 -5.02 -5.31 -17.20
C TYR A 39 -3.51 -5.09 -17.04
N PRO A 40 -2.71 -5.56 -18.02
CA PRO A 40 -1.26 -5.37 -17.99
C PRO A 40 -0.93 -3.89 -18.23
N VAL A 41 0.04 -3.37 -17.49
CA VAL A 41 0.51 -1.98 -17.57
C VAL A 41 1.96 -1.92 -18.01
N ASP A 42 2.33 -0.83 -18.69
CA ASP A 42 3.73 -0.56 -19.03
C ASP A 42 4.44 0.08 -17.84
N ILE A 43 5.64 -0.40 -17.51
CA ILE A 43 6.44 0.10 -16.39
C ILE A 43 6.78 1.59 -16.53
N SER A 44 7.05 2.05 -17.76
CA SER A 44 7.42 3.43 -18.08
C SER A 44 6.23 4.38 -17.85
N GLU A 45 5.05 3.92 -18.22
CA GLU A 45 3.79 4.65 -18.03
C GLU A 45 3.46 4.79 -16.54
N VAL A 46 3.61 3.72 -15.76
CA VAL A 46 3.45 3.77 -14.30
C VAL A 46 4.48 4.68 -13.65
N SER A 47 5.76 4.59 -14.03
CA SER A 47 6.81 5.48 -13.54
C SER A 47 6.47 6.95 -13.78
N ARG A 48 5.97 7.30 -14.97
CA ARG A 48 5.57 8.69 -15.30
C ARG A 48 4.42 9.18 -14.40
N VAL A 49 3.40 8.35 -14.17
CA VAL A 49 2.28 8.71 -13.29
C VAL A 49 2.77 8.88 -11.85
N MET A 50 3.62 7.96 -11.37
CA MET A 50 4.20 8.03 -10.03
C MET A 50 5.05 9.28 -9.84
N GLU A 51 5.87 9.66 -10.82
CA GLU A 51 6.65 10.91 -10.77
C GLU A 51 5.75 12.13 -10.68
N ASN A 52 4.69 12.23 -11.49
CA ASN A 52 3.73 13.33 -11.42
C ASN A 52 3.00 13.38 -10.07
N LEU A 53 2.63 12.22 -9.54
CA LEU A 53 1.95 12.10 -8.24
C LEU A 53 2.88 12.52 -7.10
N LEU A 54 4.16 12.12 -7.15
CA LEU A 54 5.18 12.56 -6.20
C LEU A 54 5.47 14.05 -6.31
N LEU A 55 5.50 14.63 -7.52
CA LEU A 55 5.70 16.07 -7.69
C LEU A 55 4.56 16.90 -7.09
N SER A 56 3.31 16.47 -7.27
CA SER A 56 2.14 17.18 -6.75
C SER A 56 1.86 16.90 -5.27
N PHE A 57 2.11 15.68 -4.80
CA PHE A 57 1.60 15.18 -3.52
C PHE A 57 2.68 14.57 -2.60
N ALA A 58 3.98 14.79 -2.84
CA ALA A 58 5.05 14.22 -2.00
C ALA A 58 4.93 14.55 -0.50
N GLU A 59 4.38 15.70 -0.13
CA GLU A 59 4.22 16.10 1.27
C GLU A 59 3.03 15.40 1.95
N GLN A 60 2.02 15.05 1.16
CA GLN A 60 0.80 14.39 1.62
C GLN A 60 0.96 12.87 1.63
N LEU A 61 1.71 12.33 0.67
CA LEU A 61 2.07 10.91 0.59
C LEU A 61 3.02 10.51 1.70
N MET A 62 2.54 9.68 2.60
CA MET A 62 3.40 9.09 3.63
C MET A 62 4.00 7.79 3.16
N ARG A 63 3.16 6.87 2.68
CA ARG A 63 3.58 5.54 2.24
C ARG A 63 2.71 5.09 1.09
N TYR A 64 3.33 4.45 0.12
CA TYR A 64 2.61 3.79 -0.95
C TYR A 64 3.27 2.47 -1.28
N LYS A 65 2.45 1.55 -1.72
CA LYS A 65 2.86 0.24 -2.19
C LYS A 65 2.01 -0.11 -3.38
N GLY A 66 2.57 -0.84 -4.31
CA GLY A 66 1.72 -1.55 -5.24
C GLY A 66 2.42 -2.72 -5.88
N MET A 67 1.57 -3.60 -6.37
CA MET A 67 1.88 -4.74 -7.18
C MET A 67 1.37 -4.41 -8.58
N LEU A 68 2.22 -4.58 -9.58
CA LEU A 68 1.90 -4.29 -10.96
C LEU A 68 2.07 -5.55 -11.79
N TRP A 69 1.09 -5.77 -12.66
CA TRP A 69 1.20 -6.71 -13.76
C TRP A 69 1.81 -5.99 -14.96
N ILE A 70 3.06 -6.31 -15.28
CA ILE A 70 3.77 -5.69 -16.41
C ILE A 70 3.51 -6.47 -17.70
N ASP A 71 3.20 -5.76 -18.78
CA ASP A 71 3.03 -6.40 -20.09
C ASP A 71 4.32 -7.08 -20.55
N GLY A 72 4.20 -8.31 -21.06
CA GLY A 72 5.33 -9.13 -21.51
C GLY A 72 6.18 -9.77 -20.40
N GLU A 73 5.89 -9.52 -19.12
CA GLU A 73 6.67 -10.06 -18.00
C GLU A 73 5.86 -11.06 -17.16
N PRO A 74 6.36 -12.29 -16.94
CA PRO A 74 5.68 -13.29 -16.12
C PRO A 74 5.80 -13.01 -14.61
N ASN A 75 6.69 -12.08 -14.23
CA ASN A 75 6.95 -11.69 -12.85
C ASN A 75 6.10 -10.49 -12.45
N ARG A 76 5.59 -10.52 -11.21
CA ARG A 76 4.94 -9.34 -10.64
C ARG A 76 5.99 -8.34 -10.18
N LEU A 77 5.75 -7.07 -10.48
CA LEU A 77 6.61 -5.98 -10.04
C LEU A 77 6.02 -5.40 -8.75
N LEU A 78 6.79 -5.45 -7.67
CA LEU A 78 6.42 -4.80 -6.42
C LEU A 78 7.13 -3.45 -6.35
N PHE A 79 6.38 -2.37 -6.25
CA PHE A 79 6.94 -1.06 -5.93
C PHE A 79 6.48 -0.63 -4.54
N GLN A 80 7.36 0.02 -3.82
CA GLN A 80 7.08 0.59 -2.51
C GLN A 80 7.85 1.89 -2.35
N GLY A 81 7.23 2.87 -1.70
CA GLY A 81 7.89 4.12 -1.40
C GLY A 81 7.36 4.80 -0.16
N VAL A 82 8.20 5.69 0.35
CA VAL A 82 7.97 6.51 1.53
C VAL A 82 8.38 7.93 1.17
N GLN A 83 7.43 8.85 1.22
CA GLN A 83 7.61 10.23 0.78
C GLN A 83 8.20 10.27 -0.65
N ARG A 84 9.39 10.87 -0.84
CA ARG A 84 10.07 11.03 -2.15
C ARG A 84 10.91 9.83 -2.57
N LEU A 85 11.15 8.87 -1.67
CA LEU A 85 11.95 7.70 -1.98
C LEU A 85 11.03 6.56 -2.40
N TYR A 86 11.28 6.00 -3.58
CA TYR A 86 10.62 4.78 -4.02
C TYR A 86 11.64 3.76 -4.54
N SER A 87 11.23 2.51 -4.51
CA SER A 87 11.98 1.39 -5.06
C SER A 87 10.98 0.43 -5.70
N ALA A 88 11.38 -0.16 -6.82
CA ALA A 88 10.63 -1.18 -7.52
C ALA A 88 11.53 -2.38 -7.71
N ASP A 89 11.05 -3.54 -7.25
CA ASP A 89 11.77 -4.80 -7.30
C ASP A 89 10.86 -5.88 -7.91
N TRP A 90 11.46 -6.75 -8.70
CA TRP A 90 10.78 -7.96 -9.19
C TRP A 90 10.62 -8.94 -8.03
N ASP A 91 9.39 -9.40 -7.83
CA ASP A 91 9.08 -10.39 -6.80
C ASP A 91 9.00 -11.79 -7.44
N ARG A 92 7.93 -12.55 -7.17
CA ARG A 92 7.73 -13.89 -7.74
C ARG A 92 6.97 -13.87 -9.07
N PRO A 93 7.11 -14.90 -9.91
CA PRO A 93 6.22 -15.13 -11.04
C PRO A 93 4.77 -15.31 -10.60
N TRP A 94 3.83 -14.92 -11.47
CA TRP A 94 2.38 -15.08 -11.25
C TRP A 94 1.95 -16.55 -11.10
N GLY A 95 2.61 -17.47 -11.82
CA GLY A 95 2.26 -18.89 -11.78
C GLY A 95 0.84 -19.14 -12.28
N ASP A 96 0.01 -19.78 -11.46
CA ASP A 96 -1.40 -20.06 -11.75
C ASP A 96 -2.37 -18.94 -11.26
N GLU A 97 -1.87 -17.91 -10.56
CA GLU A 97 -2.70 -16.78 -10.12
C GLU A 97 -3.06 -15.87 -11.31
N THR A 98 -4.28 -15.33 -11.30
CA THR A 98 -4.69 -14.32 -12.28
C THR A 98 -3.88 -13.04 -12.05
N PRO A 99 -3.11 -12.58 -13.05
CA PRO A 99 -2.30 -11.39 -12.89
C PRO A 99 -3.20 -10.16 -12.77
N HIS A 100 -2.91 -9.33 -11.77
CA HIS A 100 -3.66 -8.12 -11.45
C HIS A 100 -2.72 -7.08 -10.87
N SER A 101 -3.08 -5.80 -11.00
CA SER A 101 -2.33 -4.73 -10.37
C SER A 101 -3.13 -4.16 -9.20
N THR A 102 -2.49 -3.98 -8.05
CA THR A 102 -3.10 -3.37 -6.88
C THR A 102 -2.13 -2.35 -6.31
N LEU A 103 -2.57 -1.10 -6.21
CA LEU A 103 -1.82 -0.01 -5.64
C LEU A 103 -2.55 0.52 -4.42
N VAL A 104 -1.81 0.83 -3.37
CA VAL A 104 -2.29 1.39 -2.12
C VAL A 104 -1.47 2.61 -1.79
N PHE A 105 -2.13 3.76 -1.68
CA PHE A 105 -1.53 5.03 -1.30
C PHE A 105 -2.07 5.43 0.06
N ILE A 106 -1.19 5.84 0.97
CA ILE A 106 -1.54 6.26 2.33
C ILE A 106 -0.96 7.64 2.55
N GLY A 107 -1.82 8.60 2.87
CA GLY A 107 -1.43 9.99 3.01
C GLY A 107 -2.53 10.88 3.56
N ILE A 108 -2.22 12.15 3.78
CA ILE A 108 -3.14 13.13 4.36
C ILE A 108 -3.82 13.93 3.25
N GLN A 109 -5.16 13.99 3.24
CA GLN A 109 -5.94 14.76 2.25
C GLN A 109 -5.54 14.48 0.78
N LEU A 110 -5.30 13.21 0.43
CA LEU A 110 -4.92 12.84 -0.93
C LEU A 110 -6.12 12.98 -1.89
N PRO A 111 -5.95 13.54 -3.10
CA PRO A 111 -7.01 13.61 -4.09
C PRO A 111 -7.21 12.26 -4.77
N GLU A 112 -8.05 11.42 -4.17
CA GLU A 112 -8.38 10.08 -4.66
C GLU A 112 -8.85 10.08 -6.12
N GLU A 113 -9.71 11.01 -6.50
CA GLU A 113 -10.22 11.11 -7.87
C GLU A 113 -9.11 11.38 -8.88
N GLU A 114 -8.16 12.26 -8.56
CA GLU A 114 -7.03 12.56 -9.46
C GLU A 114 -6.10 11.36 -9.61
N ILE A 115 -5.81 10.67 -8.49
CA ILE A 115 -4.97 9.47 -8.50
C ILE A 115 -5.65 8.37 -9.32
N ARG A 116 -6.91 8.06 -9.03
CA ARG A 116 -7.70 7.08 -9.80
C ARG A 116 -7.77 7.47 -11.27
N ALA A 117 -8.02 8.73 -11.60
CA ALA A 117 -8.07 9.21 -12.98
C ALA A 117 -6.72 9.08 -13.69
N ALA A 118 -5.61 9.36 -13.01
CA ALA A 118 -4.27 9.21 -13.55
C ALA A 118 -3.95 7.75 -13.89
N PHE A 119 -4.34 6.80 -13.03
CA PHE A 119 -4.19 5.36 -13.31
C PHE A 119 -5.22 4.84 -14.33
N CYS A 120 -6.45 5.37 -14.34
CA CYS A 120 -7.47 5.02 -15.34
C CYS A 120 -7.10 5.50 -16.76
N ARG A 121 -6.25 6.54 -16.92
CA ARG A 121 -5.75 6.94 -18.26
C ARG A 121 -4.90 5.87 -18.95
N PHE A 122 -4.42 4.86 -18.22
CA PHE A 122 -3.72 3.73 -18.84
C PHE A 122 -4.63 2.84 -19.68
N THR A 123 -5.95 2.88 -19.45
CA THR A 123 -6.93 2.15 -20.24
C THR A 123 -7.79 3.12 -21.05
N THR A 124 -7.92 2.86 -22.34
CA THR A 124 -8.92 3.54 -23.19
C THR A 124 -10.35 3.08 -22.89
N LEU A 125 -10.54 2.18 -21.92
CA LEU A 125 -11.82 1.57 -21.55
C LEU A 125 -12.15 1.82 -20.08
N THR A 126 -13.09 2.76 -19.88
CA THR A 126 -14.10 2.83 -18.80
C THR A 126 -13.63 2.54 -17.37
N CYS A 127 -13.32 3.61 -16.65
CA CYS A 127 -13.21 3.65 -15.19
C CYS A 127 -14.63 3.51 -14.57
N PRO A 128 -14.89 2.58 -13.63
CA PRO A 128 -16.12 2.60 -12.85
C PRO A 128 -16.11 3.81 -11.89
N PRO A 129 -17.23 4.53 -11.72
CA PRO A 129 -17.31 5.63 -10.76
C PRO A 129 -17.15 5.11 -9.34
N ALA A 130 -16.54 5.93 -8.47
CA ALA A 130 -16.37 5.64 -7.05
C ALA A 130 -17.74 5.35 -6.38
N PRO A 131 -17.82 4.43 -5.41
CA PRO A 131 -19.04 4.13 -4.67
C PRO A 131 -19.49 5.29 -3.75
#